data_AF-A0A832HQU7-F1
#
_entry.id   AF-A0A832HQU7-F1
#
_cell.length_a   1.000
_cell.length_b   1.000
_cell.length_c   1.000
_cell.angle_alpha   90.00
_cell.angle_beta   90.00
_cell.angle_gamma   90.00
#
_symmetry.space_group_name_H-M   'P 1'
#
loop_
_entity.id
_entity.type
_entity.pdbx_description
1 polymer ?
#
loop_
_entity_poly.entity_id
_entity_poly.type
_entity_poly.pdbx_seq_one_letter_code
_entity_poly.pdbx_strand_id
1 'polypeptide(L)'
;MKTTLEIPDSLFRQAKAHAALTGRKLKDLVADGLRLVLTHGVAQTRPQRVEFPIIRAKQGAPVITRRMVRKAEEQMWTEEAEHYASSMRR
;
A
#
# COMPACT_ATOMS: atom_id res chain seq x y z
N MET A 1 9.51 20.26 32.86
CA MET A 1 10.78 19.91 33.53
C MET A 1 11.88 19.76 32.48
N LYS A 2 13.13 20.11 32.80
CA LYS A 2 14.29 19.90 31.92
C LYS A 2 15.04 18.68 32.46
N THR A 3 15.33 17.72 31.59
CA THR A 3 15.97 16.46 31.95
C THR A 3 17.11 16.20 30.97
N THR A 4 18.22 15.66 31.45
CA THR A 4 19.34 15.20 30.62
C THR A 4 19.18 13.69 30.40
N LEU A 5 19.25 13.25 29.14
CA LEU A 5 19.13 11.85 28.75
C LEU A 5 20.37 11.45 27.95
N GLU A 6 20.87 10.24 28.19
CA GLU A 6 21.90 9.66 27.35
C GLU A 6 21.28 9.04 26.10
N ILE A 7 21.69 9.52 24.92
CA ILE A 7 21.18 9.06 23.63
C ILE A 7 22.41 8.77 22.75
N PRO A 8 22.47 7.60 22.08
CA PRO A 8 23.55 7.32 21.13
C PRO A 8 23.68 8.43 20.08
N ASP A 9 24.91 8.85 19.77
CA ASP A 9 25.15 9.98 18.85
C ASP A 9 24.49 9.78 17.48
N SER A 10 24.55 8.55 16.95
CA SER A 10 23.90 8.19 15.68
C SER A 10 22.39 8.44 15.71
N LEU A 11 21.71 8.04 16.79
CA LEU A 11 20.27 8.24 16.97
C LEU A 11 19.93 9.71 17.15
N PHE A 12 20.73 10.45 17.93
CA PHE A 12 20.54 11.88 18.11
C PHE A 12 20.65 12.65 16.79
N ARG A 13 21.65 12.34 15.96
CA ARG A 13 21.81 12.94 14.63
C ARG A 13 20.61 12.68 13.73
N GLN A 14 20.11 11.45 13.69
CA GLN A 14 18.92 11.09 12.92
C GLN A 14 17.68 11.85 13.40
N ALA A 15 17.44 11.87 14.71
CA ALA A 15 16.31 12.58 15.30
C ALA A 15 16.38 14.09 14.99
N LYS A 16 17.57 14.69 15.08
CA LYS A 16 17.80 16.11 14.76
C LYS A 16 17.54 16.41 13.28
N ALA A 17 18.03 15.56 12.38
CA ALA A 17 17.78 15.71 10.94
C ALA A 17 16.27 15.59 10.63
N HIS A 18 15.61 14.59 11.19
CA HIS A 18 14.17 14.40 11.02
C HIS A 18 13.36 15.60 11.53
N ALA A 19 13.71 16.13 12.71
CA ALA A 19 13.07 17.33 13.26
C ALA A 19 13.24 18.55 12.34
N ALA A 20 14.45 18.77 11.81
CA ALA A 20 14.73 19.86 10.87
C ALA A 20 13.94 19.73 9.56
N LEU A 21 13.92 18.54 8.96
CA LEU A 21 13.20 18.26 7.70
C LEU A 21 11.68 18.42 7.85
N THR A 22 11.14 18.07 9.02
CA THR A 22 9.70 18.17 9.30
C THR A 22 9.28 19.53 9.87
N GLY A 23 10.22 20.47 10.03
CA GLY A 23 9.93 21.80 10.61
C GLY A 23 9.52 21.74 12.09
N ARG A 24 9.88 20.68 12.82
CA ARG A 24 9.53 20.47 14.23
C ARG A 24 10.72 20.73 15.15
N LYS A 25 10.45 21.12 16.40
CA LYS A 25 11.52 21.22 17.41
C LYS A 25 11.86 19.82 17.93
N LEU A 26 13.14 19.56 18.17
CA LEU A 26 13.60 18.25 18.65
C LEU A 26 12.93 17.83 19.96
N LYS A 27 12.70 18.77 20.90
CA LYS A 27 12.01 18.50 22.16
C LYS A 27 10.58 17.98 21.97
N ASP A 28 9.89 18.46 20.94
CA ASP A 28 8.50 18.09 20.67
C ASP A 28 8.47 16.69 20.04
N LEU A 29 9.41 16.40 19.13
CA LEU A 29 9.63 15.05 18.58
C LEU A 29 9.88 14.02 19.70
N VAL A 30 10.76 14.34 20.65
CA VAL A 30 11.07 13.45 21.79
C VAL A 30 9.83 13.27 22.69
N ALA A 31 9.10 14.34 22.99
CA ALA A 31 7.89 14.26 23.82
C ALA A 31 6.79 13.41 23.15
N ASP A 32 6.58 13.58 21.84
CA ASP A 32 5.60 12.78 21.09
C ASP A 32 6.00 11.30 21.03
N GLY A 33 7.28 11.00 20.84
CA GLY A 33 7.80 9.63 20.90
C GLY A 33 7.54 8.98 22.25
N LEU A 34 7.81 9.70 23.35
CA LEU A 34 7.51 9.22 24.71
C LEU A 34 6.01 8.98 24.92
N ARG A 35 5.15 9.90 24.48
CA ARG A 35 3.68 9.73 24.57
C ARG A 35 3.24 8.49 23.78
N LEU A 36 3.77 8.29 22.57
CA LEU A 36 3.39 7.16 21.73
C LEU A 36 3.68 5.83 22.44
N VAL A 37 4.88 5.71 23.02
CA VAL A 37 5.32 4.53 23.77
C VAL A 37 4.48 4.33 25.04
N LEU A 38 4.17 5.40 25.77
CA LEU A 38 3.37 5.29 27.00
C LEU A 38 1.90 4.96 26.73
N THR A 39 1.31 5.46 25.64
CA THR A 39 -0.10 5.23 25.31
C THR A 39 -0.33 3.88 24.66
N HIS A 40 0.53 3.47 23.72
CA HIS A 40 0.31 2.25 22.92
C HIS A 40 1.14 1.06 23.43
N GLY A 41 1.99 1.27 24.44
CA GLY A 41 3.06 0.36 24.78
C GLY A 41 4.13 0.31 23.68
N VAL A 42 5.17 -0.49 23.88
CA VAL A 42 6.02 -0.93 22.76
C VAL A 42 5.17 -1.90 21.95
N ALA A 43 4.40 -1.39 21.00
CA ALA A 43 3.63 -2.21 20.10
C ALA A 43 4.61 -3.11 19.34
N GLN A 44 4.71 -4.38 19.76
CA GLN A 44 5.18 -5.41 18.87
C GLN A 44 4.21 -5.38 17.69
N THR A 45 4.70 -4.95 16.52
CA THR A 45 3.95 -5.00 15.26
C THR A 45 3.70 -6.46 14.94
N ARG A 46 2.71 -7.05 15.62
CA ARG A 46 2.14 -8.32 15.22
C ARG A 46 1.39 -8.03 13.93
N PRO A 47 1.72 -8.71 12.81
CA PRO A 47 0.97 -8.54 11.58
C PRO A 47 -0.50 -8.86 11.89
N GLN A 48 -1.36 -7.85 11.81
CA GLN A 48 -2.78 -8.03 12.01
C GLN A 48 -3.30 -8.78 10.79
N ARG A 49 -3.77 -10.02 11.00
CA ARG A 49 -4.45 -10.76 9.94
C ARG A 49 -5.72 -10.00 9.61
N VAL A 50 -5.75 -9.36 8.43
CA VAL A 50 -6.95 -8.77 7.88
C VAL A 50 -7.65 -9.81 7.02
N GLU A 51 -8.97 -9.94 7.19
CA GLU A 51 -9.79 -10.71 6.25
C GLU A 51 -9.97 -9.88 4.99
N PHE A 52 -9.37 -10.35 3.89
CA PHE A 52 -9.63 -9.74 2.59
C PHE A 52 -11.08 -10.03 2.17
N PRO A 53 -11.82 -9.05 1.64
CA PRO A 53 -13.13 -9.30 1.06
C PRO A 53 -12.95 -10.16 -0.20
N ILE A 54 -13.20 -11.46 -0.06
CA ILE A 54 -13.18 -12.40 -1.20
C ILE A 54 -14.53 -12.30 -1.92
N ILE A 55 -14.52 -11.69 -3.11
CA ILE A 55 -15.67 -11.70 -4.01
C ILE A 55 -15.77 -13.11 -4.59
N ARG A 56 -16.80 -13.86 -4.18
CA ARG A 56 -17.05 -15.21 -4.67
C ARG A 56 -17.77 -15.15 -6.03
N ALA A 57 -17.40 -16.04 -6.93
CA ALA A 57 -18.15 -16.24 -8.16
C ALA A 57 -19.56 -16.78 -7.85
N LYS A 58 -20.54 -16.49 -8.71
CA LYS A 58 -21.88 -17.03 -8.62
C LYS A 58 -21.85 -18.57 -8.68
N GLN A 59 -22.76 -19.24 -7.96
CA GLN A 59 -22.90 -20.69 -8.01
C GLN A 59 -23.05 -21.18 -9.46
N GLY A 60 -22.25 -22.18 -9.84
CA GLY A 60 -22.27 -22.76 -11.19
C GLY A 60 -21.55 -21.94 -12.25
N ALA A 61 -20.85 -20.85 -11.89
CA ALA A 61 -20.00 -20.13 -12.84
C ALA A 61 -18.92 -21.07 -13.41
N PRO A 62 -18.71 -21.08 -14.73
CA PRO A 62 -17.69 -21.91 -15.34
C PRO A 62 -16.30 -21.46 -14.89
N VAL A 63 -15.39 -22.42 -14.69
CA VAL A 63 -13.99 -22.12 -14.41
C VAL A 63 -13.37 -21.48 -15.66
N ILE A 64 -13.09 -20.19 -15.59
CA ILE A 64 -12.44 -19.47 -16.69
C ILE A 64 -10.98 -19.90 -16.74
N THR A 65 -10.64 -20.70 -17.75
CA THR A 65 -9.25 -21.12 -17.99
C THR A 65 -8.53 -20.12 -18.89
N ARG A 66 -7.20 -20.05 -18.78
CA ARG A 66 -6.36 -19.20 -19.63
C ARG A 66 -6.59 -19.41 -21.12
N ARG A 67 -6.88 -20.66 -21.53
CA ARG A 67 -7.18 -21.01 -22.93
C ARG A 67 -8.50 -20.38 -23.40
N MET A 68 -9.51 -20.33 -22.53
CA MET A 68 -10.80 -19.72 -22.85
C MET A 68 -10.67 -18.20 -23.02
N VAL A 69 -9.90 -17.55 -22.13
CA VAL A 69 -9.60 -16.11 -22.23
C VAL A 69 -8.92 -15.79 -23.56
N ARG A 70 -7.85 -16.52 -23.88
CA ARG A 70 -7.10 -16.30 -25.13
C ARG A 70 -7.98 -16.45 -26.37
N LYS A 71 -8.84 -17.47 -26.41
CA LYS A 71 -9.76 -17.68 -27.54
C LYS A 71 -10.74 -16.51 -27.68
N ALA A 72 -11.26 -16.00 -26.57
CA ALA A 72 -12.17 -14.85 -26.58
C ALA A 72 -11.48 -13.56 -27.04
N GLU A 73 -10.22 -13.35 -26.62
CA GLU A 73 -9.40 -12.21 -27.09
C GLU A 73 -9.16 -12.27 -28.60
N GLU A 74 -8.79 -13.45 -29.13
CA GLU A 74 -8.59 -13.66 -30.58
C GLU A 74 -9.87 -13.41 -31.39
N GLN A 75 -11.02 -13.85 -30.87
CA GLN A 75 -12.33 -13.58 -31.48
C GLN A 75 -12.64 -12.08 -31.50
N MET A 76 -12.45 -11.39 -30.38
CA MET A 76 -12.69 -9.96 -30.25
C MET A 76 -11.83 -9.13 -31.21
N TRP A 77 -10.54 -9.45 -31.34
CA TRP A 77 -9.65 -8.78 -32.29
C TRP A 77 -10.08 -9.00 -33.75
N THR A 78 -10.60 -10.19 -34.06
CA THR A 78 -11.07 -10.50 -35.41
C THR A 78 -12.31 -9.68 -35.76
N GLU A 79 -13.28 -9.65 -34.85
CA GLU A 79 -14.52 -8.86 -35.00
C GLU A 79 -14.23 -7.36 -35.11
N GLU A 80 -13.29 -6.85 -34.32
CA GLU A 80 -12.87 -5.45 -34.36
C GLU A 80 -12.17 -5.09 -35.69
N ALA A 81 -11.31 -5.98 -36.20
CA ALA A 81 -10.68 -5.81 -37.51
C ALA A 81 -11.70 -5.81 -38.67
N GLU A 82 -12.70 -6.69 -38.61
CA GLU A 82 -13.79 -6.73 -39.59
C GLU A 82 -14.66 -5.47 -39.54
N HIS A 83 -15.01 -5.01 -38.34
CA HIS A 83 -15.74 -3.77 -38.13
C HIS A 83 -14.97 -2.57 -38.71
N TYR A 84 -13.68 -2.47 -38.42
CA TYR A 84 -12.81 -1.44 -39.00
C TYR A 84 -12.75 -1.52 -40.53
N ALA A 85 -12.53 -2.71 -41.10
CA ALA A 85 -12.49 -2.93 -42.55
C ALA A 85 -13.82 -2.60 -43.26
N SER A 86 -14.95 -2.74 -42.57
CA SER A 86 -16.27 -2.34 -43.06
C SER A 86 -16.47 -0.82 -43.04
N SER A 87 -15.91 -0.13 -42.04
CA SER A 87 -15.98 1.34 -41.91
C SER A 87 -15.11 2.09 -42.93
N MET A 88 -14.02 1.49 -43.41
CA MET A 88 -13.14 2.07 -44.45
C MET A 88 -13.62 1.85 -45.90
N ARG A 89 -14.67 1.04 -46.11
CA ARG A 89 -15.25 0.77 -47.44
C ARG A 89 -16.42 1.70 -47.80
N ARG A 90 -16.69 2.72 -46.99
CA ARG A 90 -17.60 3.84 -47.27
C ARG A 90 -16.80 5.06 -47.72
#